data_AF-A0A382MYI5-F1
#
_entry.id   AF-A0A382MYI5-F1
#
_cell.length_a   1.000
_cell.length_b   1.000
_cell.length_c   1.000
_cell.angle_alpha   90.00
_cell.angle_beta   90.00
_cell.angle_gamma   90.00
#
_symmetry.space_group_name_H-M   'P 1'
#
loop_
_entity.id
_entity.type
_entity.pdbx_description
1 polymer ?
#
loop_
_entity_poly.entity_id
_entity_poly.type
_entity_poly.pdbx_seq_one_letter_code
_entity_poly.pdbx_strand_id
1 'polypeptide(L)'
;LDTGGHDYARDLTPLSAAIDVAARIGSPVVRTTISGLLEGDRRSLGHDGWRQHLVALVEPLRRAAGAAQEAGVVIGIENHQDLCSHELVWLCEHVGGAHLGVTLDVGNAYAVGERPAAFARRVQPFLKHVHLKDYTVHPTGTGYRLKRCALGEGVVDWPAMFAWFDAECPQVEACIELGATTARHIRLFEPSWWETYPERPFIPDAIDALGDLQRAAQPPETDWRTPHEAGAAADACAAYEIAQIEASVTYLKSIGAV
;
A
#
# COMPACT_ATOMS: atom_id res chain seq x y z
N LEU A 1 -0.09 -13.61 -6.86
CA LEU A 1 -1.58 -13.73 -6.95
C LEU A 1 -2.23 -12.74 -6.00
N ASP A 2 -3.39 -12.18 -6.31
CA ASP A 2 -4.08 -11.17 -5.47
C ASP A 2 -5.50 -11.63 -5.11
N THR A 3 -5.88 -11.49 -3.84
CA THR A 3 -7.23 -11.75 -3.32
C THR A 3 -8.13 -10.51 -3.32
N GLY A 4 -7.57 -9.29 -3.32
CA GLY A 4 -8.32 -8.06 -3.11
C GLY A 4 -8.70 -7.79 -1.65
N GLY A 5 -9.87 -7.17 -1.44
CA GLY A 5 -10.37 -6.70 -0.15
C GLY A 5 -11.39 -7.62 0.52
N HIS A 6 -10.99 -8.24 1.63
CA HIS A 6 -11.84 -9.15 2.40
C HIS A 6 -11.68 -8.96 3.91
N ASP A 7 -12.75 -9.26 4.65
CA ASP A 7 -12.75 -9.35 6.11
C ASP A 7 -12.51 -10.81 6.53
N TYR A 8 -11.26 -11.17 6.76
CA TYR A 8 -10.87 -12.54 7.12
C TYR A 8 -11.27 -12.95 8.54
N ALA A 9 -11.74 -12.01 9.37
CA ALA A 9 -12.38 -12.37 10.63
C ALA A 9 -13.74 -13.05 10.39
N ARG A 10 -14.40 -12.77 9.25
CA ARG A 10 -15.69 -13.36 8.87
C ARG A 10 -15.55 -14.55 7.95
N ASP A 11 -14.71 -14.43 6.91
CA ASP A 11 -14.58 -15.47 5.90
C ASP A 11 -13.14 -15.57 5.38
N LEU A 12 -12.48 -16.69 5.69
CA LEU A 12 -11.11 -16.98 5.26
C LEU A 12 -11.05 -17.64 3.86
N THR A 13 -12.20 -18.07 3.32
CA THR A 13 -12.29 -18.85 2.08
C THR A 13 -11.55 -18.20 0.91
N PRO A 14 -11.65 -16.88 0.66
CA PRO A 14 -10.94 -16.24 -0.45
C PRO A 14 -9.42 -16.40 -0.35
N LEU A 15 -8.86 -16.27 0.85
CA LEU A 15 -7.42 -16.40 1.07
C LEU A 15 -6.95 -17.85 0.94
N SER A 16 -7.70 -18.81 1.48
CA SER A 16 -7.41 -20.24 1.30
C SER A 16 -7.43 -20.64 -0.18
N ALA A 17 -8.46 -20.23 -0.92
CA ALA A 17 -8.55 -20.51 -2.35
C ALA A 17 -7.39 -19.88 -3.14
N ALA A 18 -6.94 -18.68 -2.76
CA ALA A 18 -5.79 -18.05 -3.38
C ALA A 18 -4.47 -18.80 -3.08
N ILE A 19 -4.28 -19.31 -1.87
CA ILE A 19 -3.12 -20.15 -1.54
C ILE A 19 -3.09 -21.39 -2.44
N ASP A 20 -4.22 -22.08 -2.61
CA ASP A 20 -4.34 -23.25 -3.48
C ASP A 20 -4.02 -22.91 -4.95
N VAL A 21 -4.56 -21.79 -5.45
CA VAL A 21 -4.28 -21.33 -6.82
C VAL A 21 -2.81 -20.98 -6.98
N ALA A 22 -2.23 -20.25 -6.02
CA ALA A 22 -0.83 -19.84 -6.04
C ALA A 22 0.10 -21.06 -6.10
N ALA A 23 -0.14 -22.08 -5.28
CA ALA A 23 0.62 -23.33 -5.30
C ALA A 23 0.52 -24.04 -6.66
N ARG A 24 -0.68 -24.09 -7.26
CA ARG A 24 -0.91 -24.75 -8.56
C ARG A 24 -0.25 -24.03 -9.73
N ILE A 25 -0.12 -22.71 -9.68
CA ILE A 25 0.51 -21.92 -10.76
C ILE A 25 1.98 -21.60 -10.48
N GLY A 26 2.52 -22.02 -9.33
CA GLY A 26 3.90 -21.74 -8.93
C GLY A 26 4.17 -20.29 -8.51
N SER A 27 3.13 -19.55 -8.10
CA SER A 27 3.29 -18.18 -7.57
C SER A 27 3.81 -18.26 -6.13
N PRO A 28 4.99 -17.69 -5.82
CA PRO A 28 5.57 -17.78 -4.48
C PRO A 28 4.80 -16.93 -3.45
N VAL A 29 4.12 -15.87 -3.90
CA VAL A 29 3.44 -14.89 -3.04
C VAL A 29 1.94 -14.78 -3.37
N VAL A 30 1.12 -14.76 -2.32
CA VAL A 30 -0.27 -14.28 -2.34
C VAL A 30 -0.32 -12.92 -1.67
N ARG A 31 -0.60 -11.87 -2.43
CA ARG A 31 -0.91 -10.54 -1.91
C ARG A 31 -2.37 -10.51 -1.45
N THR A 32 -2.61 -9.86 -0.33
CA THR A 32 -3.95 -9.64 0.21
C THR A 32 -4.06 -8.28 0.89
N THR A 33 -5.26 -7.76 1.02
CA THR A 33 -5.56 -6.65 1.93
C THR A 33 -6.45 -7.16 3.08
N ILE A 34 -6.57 -6.40 4.17
CA ILE A 34 -7.35 -6.81 5.35
C ILE A 34 -8.63 -6.00 5.54
N SER A 35 -8.90 -5.03 4.67
CA SER A 35 -10.11 -4.22 4.70
C SER A 35 -10.39 -3.61 3.33
N GLY A 36 -11.60 -3.06 3.16
CA GLY A 36 -11.95 -2.21 2.01
C GLY A 36 -11.77 -0.71 2.30
N LEU A 37 -11.17 -0.35 3.44
CA LEU A 37 -10.93 1.04 3.78
C LEU A 37 -9.82 1.61 2.89
N LEU A 38 -9.97 2.89 2.56
CA LEU A 38 -9.06 3.65 1.73
C LEU A 38 -8.86 5.03 2.36
N GLU A 39 -7.91 5.79 1.84
CA GLU A 39 -7.66 7.18 2.25
C GLU A 39 -7.23 7.36 3.73
N GLY A 40 -6.82 6.26 4.39
CA GLY A 40 -6.63 6.19 5.83
C GLY A 40 -7.88 6.50 6.64
N ASP A 41 -9.05 6.61 6.01
CA ASP A 41 -10.28 7.00 6.69
C ASP A 41 -10.94 5.79 7.34
N ARG A 42 -10.66 5.60 8.62
CA ARG A 42 -11.19 4.50 9.44
C ARG A 42 -12.37 4.93 10.31
N ARG A 43 -12.85 6.18 10.18
CA ARG A 43 -13.89 6.78 11.05
C ARG A 43 -15.19 5.98 11.03
N SER A 44 -15.50 5.30 9.93
CA SER A 44 -16.67 4.44 9.79
C SER A 44 -16.71 3.27 10.78
N LEU A 45 -15.56 2.89 11.35
CA LEU A 45 -15.45 1.84 12.36
C LEU A 45 -15.59 2.35 13.80
N GLY A 46 -15.59 3.67 14.01
CA GLY A 46 -15.55 4.29 15.35
C GLY A 46 -14.18 4.14 16.03
N HIS A 47 -14.05 4.75 17.21
CA HIS A 47 -12.76 4.91 17.93
C HIS A 47 -11.97 3.60 18.11
N ASP A 48 -12.63 2.53 18.55
CA ASP A 48 -11.97 1.25 18.82
C ASP A 48 -12.12 0.21 17.71
N GLY A 49 -12.95 0.47 16.70
CA GLY A 49 -13.35 -0.54 15.73
C GLY A 49 -12.18 -1.05 14.89
N TRP A 50 -11.25 -0.18 14.50
CA TRP A 50 -10.05 -0.60 13.78
C TRP A 50 -9.15 -1.51 14.62
N ARG A 51 -8.92 -1.17 15.90
CA ARG A 51 -8.13 -2.01 16.81
C ARG A 51 -8.78 -3.38 17.01
N GLN A 52 -10.10 -3.41 17.20
CA GLN A 52 -10.87 -4.66 17.33
C GLN A 52 -10.78 -5.50 16.06
N HIS A 53 -10.82 -4.86 14.89
CA HIS A 53 -10.64 -5.50 13.60
C HIS A 53 -9.27 -6.19 13.49
N LEU A 54 -8.17 -5.48 13.78
CA LEU A 54 -6.82 -6.05 13.74
C LEU A 54 -6.66 -7.26 14.69
N VAL A 55 -7.20 -7.17 15.91
CA VAL A 55 -7.17 -8.28 16.87
C VAL A 55 -7.96 -9.48 16.36
N ALA A 56 -9.13 -9.25 15.76
CA ALA A 56 -9.98 -10.31 15.22
C ALA A 56 -9.33 -11.07 14.05
N LEU A 57 -8.40 -10.44 13.34
CA LEU A 57 -7.68 -11.05 12.22
C LEU A 57 -6.55 -11.99 12.63
N VAL A 58 -6.03 -11.91 13.86
CA VAL A 58 -4.83 -12.65 14.28
C VAL A 58 -4.99 -14.17 14.12
N GLU A 59 -6.06 -14.75 14.66
CA GLU A 59 -6.26 -16.21 14.59
C GLU A 59 -6.60 -16.72 13.18
N PRO A 60 -7.51 -16.07 12.41
CA PRO A 60 -7.71 -16.41 11.00
C PRO A 60 -6.42 -16.35 10.17
N LEU A 61 -5.63 -15.28 10.31
CA LEU A 61 -4.38 -15.12 9.56
C LEU A 61 -3.31 -16.12 9.99
N ARG A 62 -3.27 -16.52 11.27
CA ARG A 62 -2.39 -17.61 11.74
C ARG A 62 -2.73 -18.94 11.08
N ARG A 63 -4.01 -19.27 10.96
CA ARG A 63 -4.46 -20.48 10.25
C ARG A 63 -4.09 -20.41 8.76
N ALA A 64 -4.28 -19.26 8.12
CA ALA A 64 -3.87 -19.07 6.73
C ALA A 64 -2.35 -19.16 6.54
N ALA A 65 -1.55 -18.61 7.45
CA ALA A 65 -0.10 -18.72 7.43
C ALA A 65 0.37 -20.18 7.54
N GLY A 66 -0.31 -21.00 8.36
CA GLY A 66 -0.08 -22.44 8.43
C GLY A 66 -0.37 -23.15 7.11
N ALA A 67 -1.52 -22.86 6.49
CA ALA A 67 -1.87 -23.42 5.18
C ALA A 67 -0.90 -22.97 4.07
N ALA A 68 -0.48 -21.71 4.08
CA ALA A 68 0.51 -21.17 3.16
C ALA A 68 1.87 -21.87 3.33
N GLN A 69 2.28 -22.14 4.57
CA GLN A 69 3.48 -22.91 4.87
C GLN A 69 3.42 -24.33 4.29
N GLU A 70 2.31 -25.05 4.49
CA GLU A 70 2.12 -26.39 3.93
C GLU A 70 2.15 -26.39 2.40
N ALA A 71 1.63 -25.33 1.78
CA ALA A 71 1.63 -25.13 0.34
C ALA A 71 2.96 -24.60 -0.24
N GLY A 72 3.92 -24.21 0.60
CA GLY A 72 5.18 -23.60 0.16
C GLY A 72 5.02 -22.18 -0.43
N VAL A 73 3.98 -21.45 0.00
CA VAL A 73 3.62 -20.09 -0.45
C VAL A 73 3.77 -19.11 0.72
N VAL A 74 3.99 -17.82 0.45
CA VAL A 74 3.92 -16.77 1.48
C VAL A 74 2.76 -15.81 1.24
N ILE A 75 2.18 -15.30 2.32
CA ILE A 75 1.13 -14.28 2.29
C ILE A 75 1.77 -12.91 2.56
N GLY A 76 1.50 -11.93 1.71
CA GLY A 76 1.87 -10.53 1.91
C GLY A 76 0.63 -9.67 2.15
N ILE A 77 0.48 -9.12 3.34
CA ILE A 77 -0.54 -8.13 3.65
C ILE A 77 -0.09 -6.79 3.09
N GLU A 78 -0.86 -6.21 2.18
CA GLU A 78 -0.59 -4.88 1.66
C GLU A 78 -1.04 -3.79 2.64
N ASN A 79 -0.24 -2.73 2.76
CA ASN A 79 -0.57 -1.55 3.55
C ASN A 79 -1.75 -0.71 3.00
N HIS A 80 -2.26 -1.02 1.79
CA HIS A 80 -3.51 -0.64 1.12
C HIS A 80 -4.22 0.69 1.51
N GLN A 81 -3.46 1.69 1.95
CA GLN A 81 -3.93 2.97 2.48
C GLN A 81 -4.70 2.91 3.80
N ASP A 82 -4.87 1.73 4.39
CA ASP A 82 -5.62 1.53 5.63
C ASP A 82 -4.71 1.24 6.82
N LEU A 83 -3.47 0.80 6.62
CA LEU A 83 -2.56 0.32 7.67
C LEU A 83 -1.32 1.21 7.82
N CYS A 84 -0.96 1.55 9.07
CA CYS A 84 0.37 2.07 9.38
C CYS A 84 1.39 0.93 9.51
N SER A 85 2.66 1.24 9.28
CA SER A 85 3.76 0.28 9.41
C SER A 85 3.85 -0.35 10.80
N HIS A 86 3.56 0.40 11.87
CA HIS A 86 3.52 -0.13 13.24
C HIS A 86 2.43 -1.18 13.45
N GLU A 87 1.26 -1.00 12.82
CA GLU A 87 0.15 -1.94 12.91
C GLU A 87 0.43 -3.21 12.12
N LEU A 88 1.10 -3.09 10.96
CA LEU A 88 1.59 -4.24 10.19
C LEU A 88 2.63 -5.04 10.95
N VAL A 89 3.63 -4.39 11.56
CA VAL A 89 4.62 -5.05 12.41
C VAL A 89 3.92 -5.78 13.55
N TRP A 90 3.04 -5.08 14.27
CA TRP A 90 2.28 -5.67 15.37
C TRP A 90 1.49 -6.91 14.91
N LEU A 91 0.79 -6.81 13.78
CA LEU A 91 -0.01 -7.92 13.26
C LEU A 91 0.87 -9.12 12.87
N CYS A 92 1.99 -8.88 12.18
CA CYS A 92 2.93 -9.93 11.79
C CYS A 92 3.54 -10.63 13.02
N GLU A 93 3.94 -9.87 14.04
CA GLU A 93 4.46 -10.42 15.30
C GLU A 93 3.42 -11.27 16.04
N HIS A 94 2.17 -10.82 16.08
CA HIS A 94 1.09 -11.54 16.77
C HIS A 94 0.66 -12.79 16.01
N VAL A 95 0.62 -12.75 14.67
CA VAL A 95 0.35 -13.94 13.85
C VAL A 95 1.50 -14.94 13.99
N GLY A 96 2.74 -14.47 13.84
CA GLY A 96 3.96 -15.25 13.91
C GLY A 96 4.24 -16.09 12.65
N GLY A 97 5.42 -16.69 12.60
CA GLY A 97 5.86 -17.54 11.49
C GLY A 97 6.44 -16.78 10.30
N ALA A 98 6.99 -17.52 9.33
CA ALA A 98 7.70 -16.95 8.18
C ALA A 98 6.82 -16.80 6.92
N HIS A 99 5.65 -17.43 6.90
CA HIS A 99 4.75 -17.52 5.73
C HIS A 99 3.65 -16.46 5.70
N LEU A 100 3.72 -15.47 6.59
CA LEU A 100 2.94 -14.23 6.53
C LEU A 100 3.87 -13.04 6.76
N GLY A 101 3.62 -11.95 6.04
CA GLY A 101 4.38 -10.72 6.15
C GLY A 101 3.72 -9.59 5.38
N VAL A 102 4.52 -8.71 4.80
CA VAL A 102 4.07 -7.45 4.19
C VAL A 102 4.34 -7.42 2.69
N THR A 103 3.32 -7.04 1.92
CA THR A 103 3.51 -6.48 0.58
C THR A 103 3.57 -4.97 0.72
N LEU A 104 4.73 -4.36 0.52
CA LEU A 104 4.83 -2.90 0.64
C LEU A 104 4.40 -2.25 -0.67
N ASP A 105 3.25 -1.60 -0.67
CA ASP A 105 2.98 -0.53 -1.62
C ASP A 105 3.68 0.75 -1.13
N VAL A 106 4.73 1.12 -1.85
CA VAL A 106 5.63 2.22 -1.49
C VAL A 106 4.88 3.55 -1.42
N GLY A 107 4.01 3.82 -2.39
CA GLY A 107 3.26 5.08 -2.48
C GLY A 107 2.19 5.19 -1.40
N ASN A 108 1.57 4.07 -1.01
CA ASN A 108 0.49 4.06 -0.02
C ASN A 108 0.93 4.44 1.40
N ALA A 109 2.24 4.43 1.71
CA ALA A 109 2.73 4.94 2.99
C ALA A 109 2.29 6.40 3.24
N TYR A 110 2.25 7.22 2.19
CA TYR A 110 1.78 8.60 2.31
C TYR A 110 0.31 8.69 2.74
N ALA A 111 -0.55 7.74 2.36
CA ALA A 111 -1.98 7.78 2.70
C ALA A 111 -2.25 7.69 4.22
N VAL A 112 -1.28 7.21 5.00
CA VAL A 112 -1.36 7.12 6.47
C VAL A 112 -0.37 8.06 7.18
N GLY A 113 0.15 9.05 6.44
CA GLY A 113 1.06 10.07 6.96
C GLY A 113 2.45 9.55 7.33
N GLU A 114 2.91 8.45 6.72
CA GLU A 114 4.25 7.91 6.92
C GLU A 114 5.11 8.08 5.66
N ARG A 115 6.40 8.33 5.83
CA ARG A 115 7.34 8.44 4.71
C ARG A 115 7.70 7.05 4.19
N PRO A 116 7.69 6.78 2.87
CA PRO A 116 7.95 5.45 2.32
C PRO A 116 9.24 4.79 2.82
N ALA A 117 10.35 5.53 2.87
CA ALA A 117 11.63 5.01 3.35
C ALA A 117 11.62 4.66 4.86
N ALA A 118 10.82 5.35 5.67
CA ALA A 118 10.68 5.02 7.10
C ALA A 118 9.75 3.82 7.29
N PHE A 119 8.64 3.79 6.53
CA PHE A 119 7.73 2.65 6.48
C PHE A 119 8.47 1.37 6.11
N ALA A 120 9.23 1.40 5.00
CA ALA A 120 9.99 0.26 4.48
C ALA A 120 10.97 -0.30 5.52
N ARG A 121 11.76 0.56 6.17
CA ARG A 121 12.68 0.15 7.24
C ARG A 121 11.97 -0.53 8.40
N ARG A 122 10.78 -0.05 8.77
CA ARG A 122 10.02 -0.60 9.89
C ARG A 122 9.46 -1.99 9.58
N VAL A 123 8.98 -2.20 8.35
CA VAL A 123 8.41 -3.49 7.92
C VAL A 123 9.43 -4.45 7.32
N GLN A 124 10.69 -4.03 7.16
CA GLN A 124 11.77 -4.81 6.52
C GLN A 124 11.87 -6.27 7.01
N PRO A 125 11.79 -6.58 8.32
CA PRO A 125 11.88 -7.98 8.78
C PRO A 125 10.75 -8.88 8.28
N PHE A 126 9.63 -8.29 7.85
CA PHE A 126 8.42 -8.99 7.39
C PHE A 126 8.19 -8.83 5.90
N LEU A 127 9.05 -8.13 5.16
CA LEU A 127 8.82 -7.80 3.76
C LEU A 127 8.84 -9.06 2.87
N LYS A 128 7.77 -9.27 2.10
CA LYS A 128 7.59 -10.42 1.18
C LYS A 128 7.53 -10.02 -0.28
N HIS A 129 7.03 -8.82 -0.57
CA HIS A 129 6.90 -8.30 -1.92
C HIS A 129 6.81 -6.77 -1.89
N VAL A 130 7.06 -6.13 -3.03
CA VAL A 130 6.95 -4.69 -3.20
C VAL A 130 6.05 -4.36 -4.39
N HIS A 131 5.12 -3.44 -4.18
CA HIS A 131 4.35 -2.81 -5.23
C HIS A 131 4.93 -1.42 -5.51
N LEU A 132 5.30 -1.20 -6.76
CA LEU A 132 5.82 0.06 -7.25
C LEU A 132 4.64 0.94 -7.67
N LYS A 133 4.37 1.98 -6.88
CA LYS A 133 3.29 2.95 -7.13
C LYS A 133 3.72 4.36 -6.77
N ASP A 134 3.32 5.31 -7.60
CA ASP A 134 3.64 6.71 -7.43
C ASP A 134 2.40 7.61 -7.51
N TYR A 135 2.50 8.80 -6.91
CA TYR A 135 1.42 9.76 -6.80
C TYR A 135 1.89 11.18 -7.10
N THR A 136 1.11 11.88 -7.92
CA THR A 136 1.11 13.36 -7.90
C THR A 136 0.26 13.85 -6.73
N VAL A 137 0.71 14.91 -6.08
CA VAL A 137 0.12 15.42 -4.84
C VAL A 137 -0.65 16.70 -5.13
N HIS A 138 -1.95 16.71 -4.86
CA HIS A 138 -2.82 17.87 -5.09
C HIS A 138 -3.35 18.39 -3.75
N PRO A 139 -2.82 19.51 -3.22
CA PRO A 139 -3.19 20.02 -1.90
C PRO A 139 -4.68 20.33 -1.75
N THR A 140 -5.20 20.19 -0.54
CA THR A 140 -6.56 20.58 -0.16
C THR A 140 -6.56 21.28 1.21
N GLY A 141 -7.65 21.96 1.57
CA GLY A 141 -7.75 22.59 2.89
C GLY A 141 -7.72 21.61 4.07
N THR A 142 -8.03 20.33 3.85
CA THR A 142 -8.11 19.29 4.88
C THR A 142 -7.02 18.23 4.79
N GLY A 143 -6.08 18.38 3.85
CA GLY A 143 -5.04 17.39 3.56
C GLY A 143 -4.62 17.48 2.10
N TYR A 144 -4.68 16.37 1.36
CA TYR A 144 -4.25 16.32 -0.05
C TYR A 144 -4.96 15.20 -0.81
N ARG A 145 -4.98 15.30 -2.13
CA ARG A 145 -5.35 14.22 -3.03
C ARG A 145 -4.11 13.56 -3.60
N LEU A 146 -4.03 12.25 -3.46
CA LEU A 146 -3.03 11.43 -4.14
C LEU A 146 -3.65 10.93 -5.46
N LYS A 147 -3.15 11.46 -6.58
CA LYS A 147 -3.56 11.05 -7.94
C LYS A 147 -2.46 10.17 -8.51
N ARG A 148 -2.80 8.91 -8.78
CA ARG A 148 -1.86 7.93 -9.31
C ARG A 148 -1.27 8.42 -10.64
N CYS A 149 0.06 8.32 -10.77
CA CYS A 149 0.81 8.67 -11.98
C CYS A 149 1.70 7.52 -12.44
N ALA A 150 2.48 7.72 -13.51
CA ALA A 150 3.57 6.83 -13.83
C ALA A 150 4.69 6.96 -12.79
N LEU A 151 5.50 5.91 -12.64
CA LEU A 151 6.68 5.93 -11.77
C LEU A 151 7.65 7.02 -12.23
N GLY A 152 8.18 7.80 -11.29
CA GLY A 152 9.14 8.87 -11.55
C GLY A 152 8.52 10.23 -11.88
N GLU A 153 7.20 10.28 -12.06
CA GLU A 153 6.46 11.54 -12.22
C GLU A 153 5.90 12.08 -10.89
N GLY A 154 5.92 11.25 -9.84
CA GLY A 154 5.28 11.56 -8.57
C GLY A 154 6.26 11.89 -7.45
N VAL A 155 5.79 11.66 -6.22
CA VAL A 155 6.46 12.06 -4.98
C VAL A 155 7.51 11.05 -4.49
N VAL A 156 7.47 9.81 -4.95
CA VAL A 156 8.38 8.76 -4.43
C VAL A 156 9.80 8.94 -4.99
N ASP A 157 10.79 8.98 -4.09
CA ASP A 157 12.21 8.95 -4.45
C ASP A 157 12.64 7.53 -4.83
N TRP A 158 12.33 7.11 -6.06
CA TRP A 158 12.63 5.77 -6.56
C TRP A 158 14.13 5.43 -6.55
N PRO A 159 15.07 6.30 -6.96
CA PRO A 159 16.49 6.00 -6.84
C PRO A 159 16.91 5.66 -5.42
N ALA A 160 16.45 6.41 -4.41
CA ALA A 160 16.75 6.11 -3.01
C ALA A 160 16.08 4.82 -2.53
N MET A 161 14.83 4.56 -2.95
CA MET A 161 14.12 3.33 -2.61
C MET A 161 14.79 2.09 -3.20
N PHE A 162 15.15 2.10 -4.49
CA PHE A 162 15.85 0.97 -5.13
C PHE A 162 17.23 0.75 -4.52
N ALA A 163 18.02 1.81 -4.30
CA ALA A 163 19.31 1.68 -3.62
C ALA A 163 19.18 1.03 -2.24
N TRP A 164 18.09 1.30 -1.51
CA TRP A 164 17.80 0.66 -0.24
C TRP A 164 17.34 -0.79 -0.40
N PHE A 165 16.44 -1.09 -1.35
CA PHE A 165 16.00 -2.46 -1.61
C PHE A 165 17.17 -3.37 -2.02
N ASP A 166 18.04 -2.90 -2.90
CA ASP A 166 19.23 -3.64 -3.33
C ASP A 166 20.20 -3.92 -2.17
N ALA A 167 20.32 -2.99 -1.24
CA ALA A 167 21.21 -3.12 -0.09
C ALA A 167 20.63 -4.03 1.01
N GLU A 168 19.35 -3.89 1.34
CA GLU A 168 18.75 -4.46 2.55
C GLU A 168 17.81 -5.64 2.28
N CYS A 169 17.27 -5.75 1.07
CA CYS A 169 16.25 -6.73 0.68
C CYS A 169 16.42 -7.24 -0.77
N PRO A 170 17.63 -7.59 -1.24
CA PRO A 170 17.89 -7.92 -2.65
C PRO A 170 17.12 -9.15 -3.17
N GLN A 171 16.61 -10.00 -2.26
CA GLN A 171 15.79 -11.16 -2.57
C GLN A 171 14.31 -10.85 -2.78
N VAL A 172 13.84 -9.65 -2.41
CA VAL A 172 12.43 -9.30 -2.48
C VAL A 172 12.10 -8.81 -3.89
N GLU A 173 11.21 -9.53 -4.56
CA GLU A 173 10.72 -9.12 -5.88
C GLU A 173 9.81 -7.90 -5.78
N ALA A 174 9.70 -7.15 -6.87
CA ALA A 174 8.79 -6.02 -7.00
C ALA A 174 8.00 -6.11 -8.31
N CYS A 175 6.80 -5.51 -8.33
CA CYS A 175 6.04 -5.33 -9.57
C CYS A 175 5.41 -3.94 -9.64
N ILE A 176 5.13 -3.48 -10.86
CA ILE A 176 4.41 -2.23 -11.08
C ILE A 176 2.95 -2.44 -10.68
N GLU A 177 2.46 -1.62 -9.75
CA GLU A 177 1.06 -1.67 -9.31
C GLU A 177 0.39 -0.32 -9.56
N LEU A 178 -0.23 -0.19 -10.74
CA LEU A 178 -0.97 1.02 -11.09
C LEU A 178 -2.47 0.92 -10.77
N GLY A 179 -2.80 0.28 -9.64
CA GLY A 179 -4.15 0.28 -9.07
C GLY A 179 -4.58 1.66 -8.56
N ALA A 180 -5.88 1.95 -8.60
CA ALA A 180 -6.57 3.22 -8.35
C ALA A 180 -6.92 4.02 -9.62
N THR A 181 -8.21 3.95 -9.98
CA THR A 181 -8.84 4.68 -11.07
C THR A 181 -9.30 6.08 -10.66
N THR A 182 -9.30 6.39 -9.35
CA THR A 182 -9.75 7.67 -8.80
C THR A 182 -8.69 8.24 -7.87
N ALA A 183 -8.66 9.56 -7.69
CA ALA A 183 -7.77 10.19 -6.71
C ALA A 183 -8.23 9.85 -5.28
N ARG A 184 -7.27 9.78 -4.35
CA ARG A 184 -7.53 9.46 -2.93
C ARG A 184 -7.44 10.73 -2.11
N HIS A 185 -8.53 11.16 -1.48
CA HIS A 185 -8.55 12.38 -0.67
C HIS A 185 -8.19 12.07 0.79
N ILE A 186 -6.91 12.18 1.10
CA ILE A 186 -6.38 11.98 2.45
C ILE A 186 -6.66 13.22 3.28
N ARG A 187 -7.51 13.10 4.31
CA ARG A 187 -7.96 14.20 5.18
C ARG A 187 -7.09 14.35 6.42
N LEU A 188 -5.78 14.23 6.23
CA LEU A 188 -4.76 14.16 7.28
C LEU A 188 -4.81 15.34 8.28
N PHE A 189 -5.28 16.51 7.86
CA PHE A 189 -5.33 17.71 8.70
C PHE A 189 -6.63 17.87 9.49
N GLU A 190 -7.60 16.98 9.30
CA GLU A 190 -8.81 16.94 10.14
C GLU A 190 -8.50 16.23 11.47
N PRO A 191 -8.73 16.87 12.63
CA PRO A 191 -8.53 16.20 13.92
C PRO A 191 -9.32 14.88 14.05
N SER A 192 -10.53 14.83 13.49
CA SER A 192 -11.38 13.63 13.53
C SER A 192 -10.83 12.45 12.73
N TRP A 193 -9.96 12.68 11.75
CA TRP A 193 -9.29 11.62 11.00
C TRP A 193 -8.39 10.78 11.92
N TRP A 194 -7.79 11.42 12.93
CA TRP A 194 -6.89 10.78 13.90
C TRP A 194 -7.60 10.06 15.05
N GLU A 195 -8.91 10.24 15.26
CA GLU A 195 -9.67 9.66 16.39
C GLU A 195 -9.69 8.13 16.42
N THR A 196 -9.35 7.48 15.30
CA THR A 196 -9.32 6.01 15.17
C THR A 196 -7.90 5.43 15.11
N TYR A 197 -6.89 6.30 15.10
CA TYR A 197 -5.50 5.91 15.11
C TYR A 197 -5.04 5.69 16.55
N PRO A 198 -4.26 4.62 16.83
CA PRO A 198 -3.69 4.43 18.15
C PRO A 198 -2.69 5.55 18.45
N GLU A 199 -2.57 5.91 19.74
CA GLU A 199 -1.44 6.72 20.20
C GLU A 199 -0.12 6.06 19.81
N ARG A 200 0.79 6.86 19.26
CA ARG A 200 2.13 6.41 18.89
C ARG A 200 3.16 7.45 19.29
N PRO A 201 4.41 7.05 19.59
CA PRO A 201 5.49 8.01 19.81
C PRO A 201 5.58 8.99 18.65
N PHE A 202 5.91 10.24 18.95
CA PHE A 202 6.23 11.19 17.90
C PHE A 202 7.52 10.73 17.20
N ILE A 203 7.42 10.45 15.90
CA ILE A 203 8.56 10.09 15.06
C ILE A 203 8.68 11.18 13.99
N PRO A 204 9.89 11.74 13.77
CA PRO A 204 10.08 12.78 12.75
C PRO A 204 9.72 12.39 11.32
N ASP A 205 9.51 11.10 11.04
CA ASP A 205 9.15 10.59 9.71
C ASP A 205 7.81 11.15 9.21
N ALA A 206 6.87 11.45 10.09
CA ALA A 206 5.64 12.15 9.73
C ALA A 206 5.89 13.59 9.25
N ILE A 207 6.86 14.30 9.86
CA ILE A 207 7.25 15.64 9.38
C ILE A 207 7.95 15.53 8.02
N ASP A 208 8.84 14.55 7.85
CA ASP A 208 9.51 14.34 6.57
C ASP A 208 8.50 13.99 5.46
N ALA A 209 7.51 13.15 5.77
CA ALA A 209 6.42 12.83 4.84
C ALA A 209 5.65 14.07 4.40
N LEU A 210 5.27 14.94 5.35
CA LEU A 210 4.64 16.22 5.03
C LEU A 210 5.55 17.12 4.20
N GLY A 211 6.86 17.11 4.48
CA GLY A 211 7.86 17.84 3.69
C GLY A 211 7.94 17.35 2.25
N ASP A 212 7.93 16.03 2.02
CA ASP A 212 7.91 15.42 0.68
C ASP A 212 6.64 15.83 -0.08
N LEU A 213 5.48 15.68 0.56
CA LEU A 213 4.17 16.05 -0.01
C LEU A 213 4.10 17.55 -0.34
N GLN A 214 4.62 18.42 0.53
CA GLN A 214 4.67 19.86 0.31
C GLN A 214 5.58 20.24 -0.86
N ARG A 215 6.73 19.56 -1.02
CA ARG A 215 7.66 19.80 -2.15
C ARG A 215 7.09 19.29 -3.47
N ALA A 216 6.36 18.19 -3.45
CA ALA A 216 5.73 17.57 -4.63
C ALA A 216 4.34 18.16 -4.97
N ALA A 217 3.89 19.15 -4.21
CA ALA A 217 2.59 19.77 -4.37
C ALA A 217 2.41 20.37 -5.77
N GLN A 218 1.39 19.89 -6.49
CA GLN A 218 0.97 20.45 -7.77
C GLN A 218 0.35 21.84 -7.56
N PRO A 219 0.47 22.73 -8.56
CA PRO A 219 -0.21 24.02 -8.56
C PRO A 219 -1.72 23.86 -8.34
N PRO A 220 -2.40 24.75 -7.59
CA PRO A 220 -3.82 24.62 -7.25
C PRO A 220 -4.78 24.50 -8.45
N GLU A 221 -4.40 25.03 -9.60
CA GLU A 221 -5.14 24.99 -10.86
C GLU A 221 -5.01 23.66 -11.63
N THR A 222 -4.07 22.79 -11.23
CA THR A 222 -3.86 21.49 -11.87
C THR A 222 -5.06 20.59 -11.65
N ASP A 223 -5.60 20.01 -12.72
CA ASP A 223 -6.73 19.09 -12.60
C ASP A 223 -6.31 17.75 -11.97
N TRP A 224 -6.75 17.54 -10.74
CA TRP A 224 -6.50 16.32 -9.98
C TRP A 224 -7.31 15.12 -10.49
N ARG A 225 -8.38 15.35 -11.26
CA ARG A 225 -9.25 14.26 -11.73
C ARG A 225 -8.50 13.35 -12.68
N THR A 226 -8.71 12.06 -12.50
CA THR A 226 -8.38 11.03 -13.49
C THR A 226 -9.38 11.09 -14.66
N PRO A 227 -9.07 10.48 -15.82
CA PRO A 227 -10.05 10.34 -16.90
C PRO A 227 -11.35 9.65 -16.45
N HIS A 228 -11.27 8.70 -15.53
CA HIS A 228 -12.44 8.04 -14.94
C HIS A 228 -13.34 9.03 -14.19
N GLU A 229 -12.76 9.89 -13.35
CA GLU A 229 -13.49 10.92 -12.60
C GLU A 229 -14.02 12.06 -13.49
N ALA A 230 -13.39 12.27 -14.64
CA ALA A 230 -13.86 13.21 -15.65
C ALA A 230 -14.97 12.64 -16.55
N GLY A 231 -15.35 11.36 -16.38
CA GLY A 231 -16.36 10.71 -17.22
C GLY A 231 -15.89 10.51 -18.66
N ALA A 232 -14.58 10.32 -18.87
CA ALA A 232 -14.04 10.00 -20.18
C ALA A 232 -14.55 8.64 -20.70
N ALA A 233 -14.49 8.46 -22.01
CA ALA A 233 -14.85 7.19 -22.63
C ALA A 233 -13.88 6.05 -22.23
N ALA A 234 -14.35 4.81 -22.26
CA ALA A 234 -13.61 3.65 -21.77
C ALA A 234 -12.28 3.42 -22.52
N ASP A 235 -12.23 3.73 -23.82
CA ASP A 235 -11.03 3.71 -24.64
C ASP A 235 -9.99 4.76 -24.20
N ALA A 236 -10.44 5.97 -23.86
CA ALA A 236 -9.58 7.01 -23.31
C ALA A 236 -9.03 6.63 -21.92
N CYS A 237 -9.86 6.02 -21.06
CA CYS A 237 -9.42 5.51 -19.77
C CYS A 237 -8.38 4.39 -19.91
N ALA A 238 -8.62 3.43 -20.80
CA ALA A 238 -7.67 2.34 -21.06
C ALA A 238 -6.35 2.86 -21.64
N ALA A 239 -6.41 3.81 -22.59
CA ALA A 239 -5.21 4.44 -23.15
C ALA A 239 -4.40 5.19 -22.08
N TYR A 240 -5.07 5.88 -21.16
CA TYR A 240 -4.41 6.55 -20.03
C TYR A 240 -3.68 5.57 -19.11
N GLU A 241 -4.30 4.44 -18.78
CA GLU A 241 -3.69 3.41 -17.92
C GLU A 241 -2.50 2.74 -18.59
N ILE A 242 -2.64 2.35 -19.87
CA ILE A 242 -1.55 1.75 -20.66
C ILE A 242 -0.37 2.71 -20.77
N ALA A 243 -0.62 3.99 -21.10
CA ALA A 243 0.44 4.99 -21.23
C ALA A 243 1.25 5.14 -19.93
N GLN A 244 0.61 5.05 -18.76
CA GLN A 244 1.32 5.12 -17.49
C GLN A 244 2.12 3.87 -17.17
N ILE A 245 1.67 2.68 -17.58
CA ILE A 245 2.50 1.45 -17.51
C ILE A 245 3.74 1.62 -18.39
N GLU A 246 3.56 2.04 -19.65
CA GLU A 246 4.66 2.22 -20.61
C GLU A 246 5.68 3.27 -20.15
N ALA A 247 5.20 4.41 -19.64
CA ALA A 247 6.04 5.45 -19.06
C ALA A 247 6.80 4.95 -17.83
N SER A 248 6.13 4.18 -16.96
CA SER A 248 6.78 3.59 -15.77
C SER A 248 7.89 2.62 -16.16
N VAL A 249 7.66 1.73 -17.14
CA VAL A 249 8.69 0.82 -17.65
C VAL A 249 9.86 1.60 -18.26
N THR A 250 9.57 2.66 -19.01
CA THR A 250 10.59 3.53 -19.60
C THR A 250 11.44 4.21 -18.52
N TYR A 251 10.78 4.73 -17.47
CA TYR A 251 11.45 5.34 -16.34
C TYR A 251 12.36 4.34 -15.60
N LEU A 252 11.86 3.14 -15.27
CA LEU A 252 12.64 2.12 -14.57
C LEU A 252 13.91 1.73 -15.35
N LYS A 253 13.82 1.59 -16.68
CA LYS A 253 14.98 1.37 -17.55
C LYS A 253 15.96 2.55 -17.52
N SER A 254 15.46 3.78 -17.49
CA SER A 254 16.30 4.99 -17.50
C SER A 254 17.14 5.15 -16.22
N ILE A 255 16.67 4.62 -15.09
CA ILE A 255 17.40 4.62 -13.82
C ILE A 255 18.16 3.32 -13.55
N GLY A 256 18.13 2.36 -14.50
CA GLY A 256 18.82 1.08 -14.39
C GLY A 256 18.22 0.11 -13.37
N ALA A 257 16.93 0.26 -13.02
CA ALA A 257 16.23 -0.63 -12.09
C ALA A 257 15.75 -1.94 -12.74
N VAL A 258 15.66 -1.97 -14.09
CA VAL A 258 15.31 -3.15 -14.91
C VAL A 258 16.07 -3.16 -16.23
#